data_AF-A0A855NBW9-F1
#
_entry.id   AF-A0A855NBW9-F1
#
_cell.length_a   1.000
_cell.length_b   1.000
_cell.length_c   1.000
_cell.angle_alpha   90.00
_cell.angle_beta   90.00
_cell.angle_gamma   90.00
#
_symmetry.space_group_name_H-M   'P 1'
#
loop_
_entity.id
_entity.type
_entity.pdbx_description
1 polymer ?
#
loop_
_entity_poly.entity_id
_entity_poly.type
_entity_poly.pdbx_seq_one_letter_code
_entity_poly.pdbx_strand_id
1 'polypeptide(L)'
;MKMAKYHKYVFDLENRKFIGDFETMYQNEFKENFDSWHQDDTRQLQRKIDLAILEDYCFDKIVDIGCGKGSLTHILKKKNNYVLGIDISKTAINIAQEKFPDIDFICTDVNEIQNFAALIEKMGGGSRSCFYK
;
A
#
# COMPACT_ATOMS: atom_id res chain seq x y z
N MET A 1 -25.33 1.23 12.42
CA MET A 1 -23.97 1.63 12.00
C MET A 1 -24.08 2.17 10.58
N LYS A 2 -23.63 3.41 10.31
CA LYS A 2 -23.72 3.99 8.96
C LYS A 2 -22.61 3.35 8.11
N MET A 3 -22.99 2.73 6.99
CA MET A 3 -22.03 2.02 6.13
C MET A 3 -21.01 2.99 5.53
N ALA A 4 -19.76 2.57 5.40
CA ALA A 4 -18.74 3.41 4.78
C ALA A 4 -19.08 3.64 3.30
N LYS A 5 -18.93 4.89 2.83
CA LYS A 5 -19.36 5.31 1.48
C LYS A 5 -18.66 4.52 0.36
N TYR A 6 -17.47 3.97 0.62
CA TYR A 6 -16.69 3.21 -0.34
C TYR A 6 -17.17 1.77 -0.55
N HIS A 7 -17.98 1.20 0.36
CA HIS A 7 -18.39 -0.22 0.29
C HIS A 7 -19.05 -0.61 -1.02
N LYS A 8 -19.78 0.32 -1.66
CA LYS A 8 -20.48 0.10 -2.94
C LYS A 8 -19.55 -0.27 -4.10
N TYR A 9 -18.26 0.08 -4.02
CA TYR A 9 -17.27 -0.24 -5.06
C TYR A 9 -16.59 -1.59 -4.81
N VAL A 10 -16.60 -2.06 -3.56
CA VAL A 10 -15.88 -3.27 -3.15
C VAL A 10 -16.83 -4.48 -3.11
N PHE A 11 -18.07 -4.27 -2.63
CA PHE A 11 -19.04 -5.33 -2.42
C PHE A 11 -20.41 -4.96 -3.00
N ASP A 12 -20.98 -5.90 -3.74
CA ASP A 12 -22.41 -5.95 -4.03
C ASP A 12 -23.09 -6.64 -2.84
N LEU A 13 -23.73 -5.84 -1.98
CA LEU A 13 -24.38 -6.35 -0.78
C LEU A 13 -25.69 -7.09 -1.07
N GLU A 14 -26.37 -6.74 -2.17
CA GLU A 14 -27.63 -7.37 -2.57
C GLU A 14 -27.37 -8.79 -3.08
N ASN A 15 -26.38 -8.94 -3.95
CA ASN A 15 -26.00 -10.23 -4.53
C ASN A 15 -24.90 -10.95 -3.74
N ARG A 16 -24.44 -10.37 -2.63
CA ARG A 16 -23.35 -10.88 -1.78
C ARG A 16 -22.08 -11.23 -2.57
N LYS A 17 -21.72 -10.37 -3.52
CA LYS A 17 -20.61 -10.59 -4.46
C LYS A 17 -19.48 -9.60 -4.18
N PHE A 18 -18.24 -10.08 -4.27
CA PHE A 18 -17.06 -9.20 -4.32
C PHE A 18 -16.94 -8.58 -5.72
N ILE A 19 -16.89 -7.25 -5.78
CA ILE A 19 -16.73 -6.47 -7.01
C ILE A 19 -15.25 -6.13 -7.21
N GLY A 20 -14.62 -5.54 -6.20
CA GLY A 20 -13.20 -5.17 -6.25
C GLY A 20 -12.87 -4.00 -7.19
N ASP A 21 -13.80 -3.05 -7.41
CA ASP A 21 -13.58 -1.87 -8.26
C ASP A 21 -12.82 -0.76 -7.50
N PHE A 22 -11.56 -1.08 -7.15
CA PHE A 22 -10.72 -0.20 -6.33
C PHE A 22 -10.32 1.09 -7.06
N GLU A 23 -10.15 1.05 -8.38
CA GLU A 23 -9.81 2.25 -9.14
C GLU A 23 -10.93 3.29 -9.08
N THR A 24 -12.17 2.88 -9.34
CA THR A 24 -13.33 3.78 -9.23
C THR A 24 -13.53 4.24 -7.78
N MET A 25 -13.26 3.38 -6.79
CA MET A 25 -13.29 3.74 -5.38
C MET A 25 -12.37 4.93 -5.08
N TYR A 26 -11.08 4.84 -5.43
CA TYR A 26 -10.10 5.90 -5.17
C TYR A 26 -10.39 7.17 -5.98
N GLN A 27 -10.86 7.06 -7.22
CA GLN A 27 -11.25 8.23 -8.04
C GLN A 27 -12.39 9.05 -7.43
N ASN A 28 -13.28 8.40 -6.67
CA ASN A 28 -14.43 9.04 -6.04
C ASN A 28 -14.17 9.49 -4.60
N GLU A 29 -13.06 9.09 -4.00
CA GLU A 29 -12.68 9.45 -2.64
C GLU A 29 -12.65 10.98 -2.44
N PHE A 30 -11.99 11.69 -3.37
CA PHE A 30 -11.93 13.15 -3.36
C PHE A 30 -13.28 13.80 -3.68
N LYS A 31 -14.04 13.23 -4.63
CA LYS A 31 -15.33 13.79 -5.09
C LYS A 31 -16.42 13.67 -4.04
N GLU A 32 -16.45 12.56 -3.30
CA GLU A 32 -17.48 12.25 -2.32
C GLU A 32 -17.05 12.52 -0.87
N ASN A 33 -15.80 13.00 -0.70
CA ASN A 33 -15.17 13.36 0.57
C ASN A 33 -15.31 12.25 1.62
N PHE A 34 -14.73 11.08 1.31
CA PHE A 34 -14.53 9.99 2.26
C PHE A 34 -13.05 9.62 2.33
N ASP A 35 -12.65 8.83 3.33
CA ASP A 35 -11.30 8.25 3.42
C ASP A 35 -11.43 6.73 3.31
N SER A 36 -10.97 6.18 2.19
CA SER A 36 -11.02 4.74 1.94
C SER A 36 -10.21 4.02 3.00
N TRP A 37 -10.82 3.04 3.68
CA TRP A 37 -10.16 2.22 4.70
C TRP A 37 -9.50 3.01 5.85
N HIS A 38 -9.92 4.26 6.07
CA HIS A 38 -9.33 5.14 7.09
C HIS A 38 -7.80 5.27 6.94
N GLN A 39 -7.32 5.36 5.70
CA GLN A 39 -5.89 5.41 5.41
C GLN A 39 -5.23 6.67 5.97
N ASP A 40 -5.94 7.80 5.97
CA ASP A 40 -5.44 9.07 6.50
C ASP A 40 -5.66 9.21 8.03
N ASP A 41 -6.38 8.27 8.68
CA ASP A 41 -6.47 8.25 10.15
C ASP A 41 -5.18 7.70 10.79
N THR A 42 -4.40 8.61 11.37
CA THR A 42 -3.12 8.32 12.03
C THR A 42 -3.27 7.63 13.39
N ARG A 43 -4.51 7.43 13.89
CA ARG A 43 -4.79 6.89 15.25
C ARG A 43 -4.97 5.38 15.30
N GLN A 44 -4.68 4.65 14.22
CA GLN A 44 -4.84 3.20 14.22
C GLN A 44 -3.84 2.55 15.18
N LEU A 45 -4.32 2.09 16.34
CA LEU A 45 -3.54 1.34 17.33
C LEU A 45 -2.80 0.15 16.70
N GLN A 46 -3.43 -0.48 15.72
CA GLN A 46 -2.84 -1.55 14.92
C GLN A 46 -1.50 -1.12 14.30
N ARG A 47 -1.45 0.07 13.67
CA ARG A 47 -0.21 0.60 13.08
C ARG A 47 0.90 0.77 14.11
N LYS A 48 0.58 1.20 15.34
CA LYS A 48 1.59 1.35 16.40
C LYS A 48 2.13 -0.01 16.86
N ILE A 49 1.27 -1.02 16.94
CA ILE A 49 1.67 -2.39 17.29
C ILE A 49 2.56 -2.96 16.19
N ASP A 50 2.15 -2.85 14.93
CA ASP A 50 2.93 -3.34 13.79
C ASP A 50 4.32 -2.70 13.75
N LEU A 51 4.41 -1.38 13.98
CA LEU A 51 5.70 -0.68 14.02
C LEU A 51 6.58 -1.07 15.20
N ALA A 52 6.01 -1.26 16.38
CA ALA A 52 6.76 -1.72 17.54
C ALA A 52 7.38 -3.11 17.30
N ILE A 53 6.65 -4.01 16.64
CA ILE A 53 7.17 -5.32 16.26
C ILE A 53 8.26 -5.17 15.19
N LEU A 54 8.04 -4.33 14.18
CA LEU A 54 8.97 -4.15 13.07
C LEU A 54 10.25 -3.40 13.46
N GLU A 55 10.25 -2.59 14.51
CA GLU A 55 11.43 -1.87 15.00
C GLU A 55 12.56 -2.80 15.46
N ASP A 56 12.22 -4.02 15.89
CA ASP A 56 13.20 -5.05 16.29
C ASP A 56 13.84 -5.77 15.11
N TYR A 57 13.35 -5.54 13.89
CA TYR A 57 13.84 -6.18 12.68
C TYR A 57 14.43 -5.16 11.70
N CYS A 58 15.56 -5.52 11.10
CA CYS A 58 16.11 -4.77 9.98
C CYS A 58 15.92 -5.54 8.68
N PHE A 59 15.03 -5.03 7.82
CA PHE A 59 14.83 -5.54 6.48
C PHE A 59 15.50 -4.62 5.47
N ASP A 60 16.43 -5.16 4.68
CA ASP A 60 17.08 -4.41 3.60
C ASP A 60 16.11 -4.08 2.47
N LYS A 61 15.11 -4.94 2.25
CA LYS A 61 14.14 -4.85 1.15
C LYS A 61 12.75 -5.23 1.64
N ILE A 62 11.77 -4.40 1.33
CA ILE A 62 10.37 -4.59 1.72
C ILE A 62 9.48 -4.38 0.49
N VAL A 63 8.47 -5.23 0.32
CA VAL A 63 7.38 -5.03 -0.64
C VAL A 63 6.08 -4.89 0.13
N ASP A 64 5.36 -3.80 -0.11
CA ASP A 64 4.06 -3.50 0.49
C ASP A 64 2.96 -3.74 -0.56
N ILE A 65 2.21 -4.84 -0.41
CA ILE A 65 1.20 -5.28 -1.39
C ILE A 65 -0.19 -4.78 -0.97
N GLY A 66 -0.87 -4.06 -1.86
CA GLY A 66 -2.07 -3.31 -1.52
C GLY A 66 -1.73 -2.01 -0.76
N CYS A 67 -0.68 -1.32 -1.19
CA CYS A 67 -0.12 -0.18 -0.47
C CYS A 67 -1.03 1.06 -0.43
N GLY A 68 -2.07 1.10 -1.28
CA GLY A 68 -2.99 2.23 -1.41
C GLY A 68 -2.27 3.54 -1.65
N LYS A 69 -2.59 4.55 -0.84
CA LYS A 69 -1.98 5.91 -0.92
C LYS A 69 -0.55 5.98 -0.34
N GLY A 70 0.06 4.84 0.02
CA GLY A 70 1.47 4.74 0.42
C GLY A 70 1.78 5.08 1.89
N SER A 71 0.79 5.28 2.75
CA SER A 71 1.01 5.71 4.15
C SER A 71 1.84 4.72 4.96
N LEU A 72 1.54 3.41 4.85
CA LEU A 72 2.34 2.38 5.53
C LEU A 72 3.71 2.23 4.88
N THR A 73 3.76 2.19 3.55
CA THR A 73 4.99 2.13 2.76
C THR A 73 5.99 3.22 3.17
N HIS A 74 5.51 4.44 3.40
CA HIS A 74 6.32 5.55 3.88
C HIS A 74 6.91 5.29 5.27
N ILE A 75 6.14 4.73 6.19
CA ILE A 75 6.63 4.45 7.55
C ILE A 75 7.66 3.31 7.53
N LEU A 76 7.46 2.32 6.65
CA LEU A 76 8.40 1.23 6.42
C LEU A 76 9.72 1.72 5.81
N LYS A 77 9.72 2.86 5.11
CA LYS A 77 10.93 3.45 4.53
C LYS A 77 11.86 3.98 5.62
N LYS A 78 13.09 3.47 5.62
CA LYS A 78 14.22 3.91 6.43
C LYS A 78 15.39 4.30 5.54
N LYS A 79 16.45 4.86 6.14
CA LYS A 79 17.65 5.29 5.39
C LYS A 79 18.43 4.11 4.78
N ASN A 80 18.38 2.95 5.41
CA ASN A 80 19.20 1.78 5.09
C ASN A 80 18.45 0.68 4.33
N ASN A 81 17.19 0.89 3.96
CA ASN A 81 16.40 -0.10 3.23
C ASN A 81 15.88 0.42 1.90
N TYR A 82 15.37 -0.51 1.10
CA TYR A 82 14.59 -0.27 -0.09
C TYR A 82 13.15 -0.73 0.17
N VAL A 83 12.18 0.09 -0.22
CA VAL A 83 10.76 -0.22 -0.05
C VAL A 83 10.06 0.04 -1.36
N LEU A 84 9.21 -0.90 -1.77
CA LEU A 84 8.41 -0.83 -2.97
C LEU A 84 6.93 -1.04 -2.63
N GLY A 85 6.09 -0.07 -2.96
CA GLY A 85 4.64 -0.19 -2.83
C GLY A 85 3.99 -0.68 -4.12
N ILE A 86 3.04 -1.62 -4.00
CA ILE A 86 2.26 -2.14 -5.11
C ILE A 86 0.77 -2.01 -4.79
N ASP A 87 0.00 -1.50 -5.74
CA ASP A 87 -1.45 -1.45 -5.68
C ASP A 87 -2.04 -1.64 -7.07
N ILE A 88 -3.25 -2.18 -7.14
CA ILE A 88 -3.96 -2.40 -8.40
C ILE A 88 -4.55 -1.10 -8.95
N SER A 89 -4.78 -0.09 -8.10
CA SER A 89 -5.33 1.20 -8.50
C SER A 89 -4.24 2.16 -8.97
N LYS A 90 -4.38 2.61 -10.22
CA LYS A 90 -3.52 3.65 -10.80
C LYS A 90 -3.70 4.99 -10.08
N THR A 91 -4.93 5.32 -9.67
CA THR A 91 -5.21 6.53 -8.89
C THR A 91 -4.48 6.50 -7.54
N ALA A 92 -4.54 5.38 -6.80
CA ALA A 92 -3.85 5.24 -5.53
C ALA A 92 -2.32 5.39 -5.68
N ILE A 93 -1.75 4.75 -6.70
CA ILE A 93 -0.31 4.83 -6.99
C ILE A 93 0.12 6.24 -7.35
N ASN A 94 -0.65 6.98 -8.17
CA ASN A 94 -0.32 8.36 -8.49
C ASN A 94 -0.30 9.24 -7.22
N ILE A 95 -1.29 9.08 -6.34
CA ILE A 95 -1.33 9.79 -5.05
C ILE A 95 -0.11 9.42 -4.19
N ALA A 96 0.25 8.14 -4.14
CA ALA A 96 1.40 7.67 -3.36
C ALA A 96 2.72 8.25 -3.88
N GLN A 97 2.92 8.27 -5.21
CA GLN A 97 4.09 8.85 -5.87
C GLN A 97 4.20 10.36 -5.64
N GLU A 98 3.09 11.09 -5.66
CA GLU A 98 3.05 12.52 -5.35
C GLU A 98 3.37 12.80 -3.87
N LYS A 99 2.82 11.98 -2.95
CA LYS A 99 3.04 12.14 -1.51
C LYS A 99 4.47 11.75 -1.09
N PHE A 100 5.06 10.74 -1.71
CA PHE A 100 6.32 10.12 -1.30
C PHE A 100 7.25 9.90 -2.50
N PRO A 101 7.82 10.97 -3.08
CA PRO A 101 8.61 10.90 -4.32
C PRO A 101 9.96 10.17 -4.16
N ASP A 102 10.38 9.86 -2.94
CA ASP A 102 11.61 9.11 -2.63
C ASP A 102 11.40 7.59 -2.50
N ILE A 103 10.17 7.11 -2.73
CA ILE A 103 9.77 5.71 -2.63
C ILE A 103 9.27 5.22 -3.99
N ASP A 104 9.65 4.00 -4.37
CA ASP A 104 9.14 3.39 -5.60
C ASP A 104 7.73 2.86 -5.39
N PHE A 105 6.85 3.14 -6.36
CA PHE A 105 5.48 2.64 -6.40
C PHE A 105 5.14 2.13 -7.80
N ILE A 106 4.49 0.97 -7.87
CA ILE A 106 4.12 0.30 -9.11
C ILE A 106 2.63 -0.03 -9.10
N CYS A 107 1.94 0.32 -10.19
CA CYS A 107 0.57 -0.10 -10.45
C CYS A 107 0.58 -1.46 -11.13
N THR A 108 0.14 -2.51 -10.45
CA THR A 108 0.02 -3.85 -11.06
C THR A 108 -1.01 -4.70 -10.32
N ASP A 109 -1.65 -5.62 -11.05
CA ASP A 109 -2.42 -6.69 -10.43
C ASP A 109 -1.45 -7.74 -9.87
N VAL A 110 -1.57 -8.02 -8.58
CA VAL A 110 -0.73 -8.99 -7.86
C VAL A 110 -0.90 -10.42 -8.38
N ASN A 111 -2.02 -10.71 -9.03
CA ASN A 111 -2.28 -12.00 -9.66
C ASN A 111 -1.55 -12.16 -11.00
N GLU A 112 -1.10 -11.06 -11.61
CA GLU A 112 -0.29 -11.08 -12.82
C GLU A 112 1.19 -11.27 -12.47
N ILE A 113 1.53 -12.47 -11.99
CA ILE A 113 2.86 -12.81 -11.48
C ILE A 113 4.00 -12.55 -12.48
N GLN A 114 3.70 -12.58 -13.78
CA GLN A 114 4.62 -12.24 -14.86
C GLN A 114 5.16 -10.79 -14.75
N ASN A 115 4.37 -9.88 -14.18
CA ASN A 115 4.77 -8.48 -13.98
C ASN A 115 5.79 -8.32 -12.85
N PHE A 116 5.91 -9.32 -11.96
CA PHE A 116 6.87 -9.31 -10.86
C PHE A 116 8.29 -9.69 -11.30
N ALA A 117 8.49 -10.29 -12.48
CA ALA A 117 9.83 -10.61 -12.97
C ALA A 117 10.69 -9.33 -13.13
N ALA A 118 10.13 -8.27 -13.73
CA ALA A 118 10.79 -6.97 -13.83
C ALA A 118 11.00 -6.28 -12.47
N LEU A 119 10.17 -6.62 -11.49
CA LEU A 119 10.20 -6.13 -10.12
C LEU A 119 11.36 -6.78 -9.34
N ILE A 120 11.56 -8.09 -9.54
CA ILE A 120 12.69 -8.85 -9.00
C ILE A 120 14.02 -8.30 -9.53
N GLU A 121 14.09 -7.87 -10.80
CA GLU A 121 15.28 -7.23 -11.37
C GLU A 121 15.60 -5.90 -10.67
N LYS A 122 14.60 -5.02 -10.46
CA LYS A 122 14.77 -3.80 -9.65
C LYS A 122 15.16 -4.10 -8.21
N MET A 123 14.72 -5.23 -7.67
CA MET A 123 15.03 -5.69 -6.32
C MET A 123 16.33 -6.50 -6.22
N GLY A 124 17.08 -6.79 -7.29
CA GLY A 124 18.39 -7.45 -7.24
C GLY A 124 19.54 -6.43 -7.10
N GLY A 125 20.70 -6.67 -6.47
CA GLY A 125 21.27 -7.75 -5.69
C GLY A 125 22.47 -7.16 -4.94
N GLY A 126 22.48 -7.27 -3.61
CA GLY A 126 23.48 -6.64 -2.76
C GLY A 126 23.03 -6.75 -1.31
N SER A 127 23.54 -7.77 -0.63
CA SER A 127 23.45 -7.91 0.82
C SER A 127 24.22 -6.75 1.44
N ARG A 128 23.53 -5.72 1.94
CA ARG A 128 24.13 -4.84 2.93
C ARG A 128 23.81 -5.50 4.26
N SER A 129 24.83 -6.00 4.95
CA SER A 129 24.63 -6.59 6.26
C SER A 129 24.05 -5.52 7.20
N CYS A 130 22.76 -5.62 7.50
CA CYS A 130 22.20 -4.85 8.59
C CYS A 130 22.61 -5.52 9.90
N PHE A 131 23.50 -4.88 10.64
CA PHE A 131 23.90 -5.36 11.96
C PHE A 131 22.76 -5.10 12.94
N TYR A 132 22.30 -6.17 13.60
CA TYR A 132 21.34 -6.13 14.70
C TYR A 132 21.91 -5.27 15.85
N LYS A 133 21.02 -4.59 16.58
CA LYS A 133 21.30 -4.11 17.94
C LYS A 133 20.89 -5.17 18.94
#